data_AF-A0A4W5PXL1-F1
#
_entry.id   AF-A0A4W5PXL1-F1
#
_cell.length_a   1.000
_cell.length_b   1.000
_cell.length_c   1.000
_cell.angle_alpha   90.00
_cell.angle_beta   90.00
_cell.angle_gamma   90.00
#
_symmetry.space_group_name_H-M   'P 1'
#
loop_
_entity.id
_entity.type
_entity.pdbx_description
1 polymer ?
#
loop_
_entity_poly.entity_id
_entity_poly.type
_entity_poly.pdbx_seq_one_letter_code
_entity_poly.pdbx_strand_id
1 'polypeptide(L)'
;DNFFNSYQKKPLSDLPPTMLKMEYAAVPLAQTYVHLISDDLVKRLLTLELASHSEKYRLIMEQLIAKVQRDEADRSSTEEHLHKHTKMLMAIDRRKKLLKQVTRYDAFEHVCQQLGITYTFPPEYYRHATRRWLSKKTLCIKVQKLEQRKKIKQTPPPTLAEPARTAATGTQ
;
A
#
# COMPACT_ATOMS: atom_id res chain seq x y z
N ASP A 1 -12.95 5.81 9.88
CA ASP A 1 -12.61 4.64 10.71
C ASP A 1 -12.53 3.29 9.98
N ASN A 2 -12.45 3.26 8.64
CA ASN A 2 -12.35 2.01 7.86
C ASN A 2 -10.93 1.60 7.45
N PHE A 3 -9.89 2.35 7.81
CA PHE A 3 -8.52 2.05 7.38
C PHE A 3 -7.87 0.93 8.22
N PHE A 4 -8.22 0.85 9.51
CA PHE A 4 -7.60 -0.07 10.46
C PHE A 4 -8.11 -1.52 10.32
N ASN A 5 -9.36 -1.71 9.88
CA ASN A 5 -9.95 -3.03 9.66
C ASN A 5 -9.47 -3.75 8.39
N SER A 6 -8.79 -3.05 7.47
CA SER A 6 -8.22 -3.67 6.26
C SER A 6 -6.90 -4.42 6.52
N TYR A 7 -6.16 -4.05 7.56
CA TYR A 7 -4.81 -4.58 7.82
C TYR A 7 -4.79 -5.81 8.74
N GLN A 8 -5.88 -6.13 9.44
CA GLN A 8 -5.98 -7.30 10.34
C GLN A 8 -6.38 -8.59 9.61
N LYS A 9 -6.71 -8.52 8.33
CA LYS A 9 -7.00 -9.68 7.49
C LYS A 9 -6.30 -9.51 6.14
N LYS A 10 -5.00 -9.78 6.09
CA LYS A 10 -4.55 -10.65 4.99
C LYS A 10 -5.07 -12.01 5.40
N PRO A 11 -6.17 -12.51 4.82
CA PRO A 11 -6.65 -13.81 5.23
C PRO A 11 -5.56 -14.81 4.81
N LEU A 12 -5.16 -15.70 5.71
CA LEU A 12 -4.35 -16.86 5.35
C LEU A 12 -5.07 -17.79 4.33
N SER A 13 -6.21 -17.36 3.77
CA SER A 13 -7.07 -18.07 2.83
C SER A 13 -6.49 -18.13 1.41
N ASP A 14 -5.44 -17.37 1.11
CA ASP A 14 -4.89 -17.31 -0.24
C ASP A 14 -3.98 -18.50 -0.57
N LEU A 15 -3.54 -19.27 0.43
CA LEU A 15 -2.73 -20.46 0.21
C LEU A 15 -3.58 -21.73 0.16
N PRO A 16 -3.45 -22.56 -0.89
CA PRO A 16 -4.19 -23.81 -0.97
C PRO A 16 -3.74 -24.75 0.17
N PRO A 17 -4.66 -25.40 0.90
CA PRO A 17 -4.32 -26.32 1.99
C PRO A 17 -3.44 -27.49 1.56
N THR A 18 -3.49 -27.84 0.27
CA THR A 18 -2.73 -28.91 -0.38
C THR A 18 -1.29 -28.52 -0.74
N MET A 19 -0.91 -27.25 -0.55
CA MET A 19 0.47 -26.82 -0.82
C MET A 19 1.43 -27.47 0.18
N LEU A 20 2.63 -27.77 -0.28
CA LEU A 20 3.67 -28.42 0.52
C LEU A 20 4.37 -27.39 1.42
N LYS A 21 4.79 -27.79 2.62
CA LYS A 21 5.58 -26.93 3.53
C LYS A 21 6.92 -26.52 2.90
N MET A 22 7.41 -25.31 3.20
CA MET A 22 8.65 -24.76 2.62
C MET A 22 9.84 -25.72 2.66
N GLU A 23 10.07 -26.34 3.81
CA GLU A 23 11.26 -27.16 4.08
C GLU A 23 11.35 -28.38 3.17
N TYR A 24 10.21 -28.86 2.70
CA TYR A 24 10.12 -30.05 1.87
C TYR A 24 10.02 -29.68 0.37
N ALA A 25 9.79 -28.41 0.03
CA ALA A 25 9.60 -27.98 -1.36
C ALA A 25 10.87 -28.11 -2.20
N ALA A 26 12.04 -27.97 -1.58
CA ALA A 26 13.34 -28.10 -2.23
C ALA A 26 13.80 -29.56 -2.41
N VAL A 27 13.11 -30.53 -1.81
CA VAL A 27 13.50 -31.95 -1.85
C VAL A 27 12.72 -32.64 -2.97
N PRO A 28 13.37 -33.05 -4.08
CA PRO A 28 12.68 -33.75 -5.19
C PRO A 28 11.99 -35.04 -4.73
N LEU A 29 12.59 -35.69 -3.73
CA LEU A 29 12.08 -36.90 -3.11
C LEU A 29 10.70 -36.69 -2.45
N ALA A 30 10.40 -35.50 -1.91
CA ALA A 30 9.13 -35.22 -1.25
C ALA A 30 7.97 -35.14 -2.26
N GLN A 31 8.23 -34.63 -3.47
CA GLN A 31 7.25 -34.60 -4.56
C GLN A 31 6.96 -36.01 -5.07
N THR A 32 7.99 -36.86 -5.16
CA THR A 32 7.82 -38.26 -5.53
C THR A 32 7.12 -39.08 -4.44
N TYR A 33 7.43 -38.86 -3.16
CA TYR A 33 6.74 -39.54 -2.05
C TYR A 33 5.27 -39.14 -1.93
N VAL A 34 4.89 -37.90 -2.25
CA VAL A 34 3.46 -37.50 -2.29
C VAL A 34 2.69 -38.22 -3.41
N HIS A 35 3.36 -38.60 -4.51
CA HIS A 35 2.75 -39.38 -5.59
C HIS A 35 2.83 -40.90 -5.38
N LEU A 36 3.86 -41.38 -4.67
CA LEU A 36 4.15 -42.81 -4.47
C LEU A 36 3.56 -43.36 -3.16
N ILE A 37 3.32 -42.52 -2.16
CA ILE A 37 2.69 -42.88 -0.89
C ILE A 37 1.18 -42.63 -1.04
N SER A 38 0.40 -43.71 -1.11
CA SER A 38 -1.07 -43.66 -1.18
C SER A 38 -1.74 -43.32 0.16
N ASP A 39 -0.96 -43.08 1.21
CA ASP A 39 -1.46 -42.78 2.55
C ASP A 39 -1.81 -41.29 2.69
N ASP A 40 -3.11 -40.99 2.63
CA ASP A 40 -3.66 -39.64 2.75
C ASP A 40 -3.19 -38.88 4.01
N LEU A 41 -2.87 -39.60 5.09
CA LEU A 41 -2.38 -39.01 6.35
C LEU A 41 -0.97 -38.42 6.21
N VAL A 42 -0.07 -39.11 5.50
CA VAL A 42 1.32 -38.65 5.31
C VAL A 42 1.34 -37.44 4.38
N LYS A 43 0.53 -37.49 3.31
CA LYS A 43 0.29 -36.35 2.42
C LYS A 43 -0.20 -35.14 3.22
N ARG A 44 -1.20 -35.33 4.06
CA ARG A 44 -1.79 -34.28 4.89
C ARG A 44 -0.79 -33.66 5.90
N LEU A 45 0.10 -34.48 6.49
CA LEU A 45 1.14 -34.04 7.42
C LEU A 45 2.22 -33.17 6.76
N LEU A 46 2.56 -33.47 5.50
CA LEU A 46 3.55 -32.74 4.70
C LEU A 46 2.97 -31.46 4.06
N THR A 47 1.65 -31.41 3.89
CA THR A 47 0.93 -30.24 3.37
C THR A 47 0.57 -29.21 4.45
N LEU A 48 0.10 -28.04 4.00
CA LEU A 48 -0.28 -26.93 4.87
C LEU A 48 -1.58 -27.12 5.64
N GLU A 49 -2.35 -28.17 5.35
CA GLU A 49 -3.58 -28.46 6.07
C GLU A 49 -3.33 -28.57 7.59
N LEU A 50 -2.28 -29.29 7.99
CA LEU A 50 -1.87 -29.47 9.39
C LEU A 50 -0.68 -28.58 9.80
N ALA A 51 -0.26 -27.63 8.96
CA ALA A 51 0.85 -26.74 9.27
C ALA A 51 0.49 -25.69 10.33
N SER A 52 1.51 -25.28 11.09
CA SER A 52 1.40 -24.20 12.07
C SER A 52 1.16 -22.85 11.38
N HIS A 53 0.62 -21.89 12.13
CA HIS A 53 0.36 -20.54 11.61
C HIS A 53 1.66 -19.81 11.20
N SER A 54 2.77 -20.08 11.89
CA SER A 54 4.09 -19.53 11.58
C SER A 54 4.64 -20.07 10.25
N GLU A 55 4.47 -21.36 9.96
CA GLU A 55 4.85 -21.96 8.68
C GLU A 55 4.08 -21.37 7.51
N LYS A 56 2.75 -21.20 7.67
CA LYS A 56 1.91 -20.54 6.67
C LYS A 56 2.35 -19.10 6.43
N TYR A 57 2.71 -18.38 7.50
CA TYR A 57 3.21 -17.01 7.41
C TYR A 57 4.55 -16.93 6.69
N ARG A 58 5.49 -17.85 6.97
CA ARG A 58 6.78 -17.94 6.26
C ARG A 58 6.59 -18.09 4.75
N LEU A 59 5.67 -18.97 4.34
CA LEU A 59 5.36 -19.15 2.91
C LEU A 59 4.79 -17.91 2.25
N ILE A 60 3.86 -17.23 2.92
CA ILE A 60 3.28 -15.97 2.41
C ILE A 60 4.37 -14.93 2.26
N MET A 61 5.32 -14.87 3.19
CA MET A 61 6.47 -13.96 3.10
C MET A 61 7.37 -14.29 1.93
N GLU A 62 7.72 -15.56 1.73
CA GLU A 62 8.53 -15.98 0.58
C GLU A 62 7.85 -15.68 -0.75
N GLN A 63 6.55 -15.97 -0.89
CA GLN A 63 5.78 -15.61 -2.09
C GLN A 63 5.72 -14.09 -2.32
N LEU A 64 5.68 -13.30 -1.24
CA LEU A 64 5.65 -11.85 -1.32
C LEU A 64 7.02 -11.29 -1.71
N ILE A 65 8.09 -11.83 -1.13
CA ILE A 65 9.47 -11.49 -1.45
C ILE A 65 9.75 -11.83 -2.91
N ALA A 66 9.44 -13.04 -3.38
CA ALA A 66 9.63 -13.46 -4.76
C ALA A 66 8.91 -12.57 -5.78
N LYS A 67 7.78 -11.95 -5.41
CA LYS A 67 7.09 -10.99 -6.29
C LYS A 67 7.82 -9.65 -6.37
N VAL A 68 8.40 -9.20 -5.27
CA VAL A 68 8.96 -7.84 -5.11
C VAL A 68 10.46 -7.77 -5.38
N GLN A 69 11.18 -8.87 -5.20
CA GLN A 69 12.63 -8.98 -5.28
C GLN A 69 13.14 -8.82 -6.72
N ARG A 70 14.31 -8.15 -6.85
CA ARG A 70 15.04 -8.00 -8.13
C ARG A 70 16.22 -8.96 -8.26
N ASP A 71 16.95 -9.19 -7.17
CA ASP A 71 18.14 -10.06 -7.12
C ASP A 71 18.00 -11.10 -6.00
N GLU A 72 18.28 -12.38 -6.29
CA GLU A 72 18.08 -13.54 -5.38
C GLU A 72 18.81 -13.43 -4.03
N ALA A 73 19.92 -12.70 -3.97
CA ALA A 73 20.76 -12.56 -2.77
C ALA A 73 20.31 -11.43 -1.82
N ASP A 74 19.39 -10.56 -2.22
CA ASP A 74 18.97 -9.40 -1.41
C ASP A 74 17.90 -9.80 -0.37
N ARG A 75 18.35 -10.38 0.75
CA ARG A 75 17.52 -10.72 1.93
C ARG A 75 17.76 -9.79 3.12
N SER A 76 18.11 -8.54 2.87
CA SER A 76 18.64 -7.63 3.92
C SER A 76 17.62 -7.11 4.94
N SER A 77 16.34 -7.51 4.90
CA SER A 77 15.33 -7.08 5.88
C SER A 77 15.08 -8.12 6.98
N THR A 78 15.58 -7.85 8.18
CA THR A 78 15.31 -8.62 9.39
C THR A 78 13.89 -8.37 9.90
N GLU A 79 13.00 -9.35 9.70
CA GLU A 79 11.61 -9.29 10.15
C GLU A 79 11.27 -10.58 10.94
N GLU A 80 11.37 -10.54 12.27
CA GLU A 80 10.84 -11.62 13.12
C GLU A 80 9.92 -11.12 14.25
N HIS A 81 8.78 -11.83 14.35
CA HIS A 81 7.82 -11.90 15.46
C HIS A 81 7.02 -10.62 15.83
N LEU A 82 5.90 -10.40 15.12
CA LEU A 82 4.80 -9.57 15.62
C LEU A 82 3.92 -10.39 16.58
N HIS A 83 4.19 -10.27 17.87
CA HIS A 83 3.19 -10.55 18.91
C HIS A 83 2.96 -9.29 19.76
N LYS A 84 1.67 -9.02 19.96
CA LYS A 84 1.02 -7.98 20.78
C LYS A 84 0.84 -6.63 20.09
N HIS A 85 -0.44 -6.21 20.10
CA HIS A 85 -1.08 -5.02 19.53
C HIS A 85 -0.28 -3.69 19.64
N THR A 86 0.65 -3.58 20.60
CA THR A 86 1.49 -2.40 20.82
C THR A 86 2.72 -2.31 19.88
N LYS A 87 3.25 -3.43 19.38
CA LYS A 87 4.39 -3.45 18.46
C LYS A 87 4.00 -3.25 16.99
N MET A 88 2.71 -3.32 16.68
CA MET A 88 2.18 -3.15 15.32
C MET A 88 2.38 -1.73 14.80
N LEU A 89 2.09 -0.71 15.62
CA LEU A 89 2.32 0.69 15.24
C LEU A 89 3.80 0.93 14.94
N MET A 90 4.69 0.36 15.75
CA MET A 90 6.14 0.44 15.53
C MET A 90 6.56 -0.27 14.24
N ALA A 91 5.95 -1.40 13.88
CA ALA A 91 6.22 -2.09 12.63
C ALA A 91 5.76 -1.27 11.41
N ILE A 92 4.59 -0.63 11.50
CA ILE A 92 4.08 0.28 10.47
C ILE A 92 5.04 1.46 10.28
N ASP A 93 5.55 2.04 11.37
CA ASP A 93 6.46 3.18 11.31
C ASP A 93 7.85 2.78 10.82
N ARG A 94 8.36 1.60 11.20
CA ARG A 94 9.59 1.02 10.63
C ARG A 94 9.47 0.81 9.13
N ARG A 95 8.36 0.22 8.66
CA ARG A 95 8.08 0.06 7.23
C ARG A 95 8.06 1.41 6.50
N LYS A 96 7.37 2.42 7.04
CA LYS A 96 7.36 3.78 6.46
C LYS A 96 8.75 4.39 6.40
N LYS A 97 9.59 4.16 7.41
CA LYS A 97 10.99 4.59 7.43
C LYS A 97 11.81 3.92 6.33
N LEU A 98 11.65 2.60 6.14
CA LEU A 98 12.30 1.87 5.06
C LEU A 98 11.86 2.40 3.69
N LEU A 99 10.56 2.60 3.47
CA LEU A 99 10.03 3.19 2.24
C LEU A 99 10.61 4.60 1.95
N LYS A 100 10.85 5.40 2.99
CA LYS A 100 11.53 6.70 2.86
C LYS A 100 13.01 6.57 2.49
N GLN A 101 13.68 5.50 2.91
CA GLN A 101 15.11 5.27 2.68
C GLN A 101 15.42 4.67 1.31
N VAL A 102 14.43 4.09 0.62
CA VAL A 102 14.61 3.58 -0.75
C VAL A 102 15.02 4.73 -1.66
N THR A 103 16.25 4.66 -2.18
CA THR A 103 16.85 5.71 -3.01
C THR A 103 16.38 5.66 -4.46
N ARG A 104 16.08 4.46 -4.97
CA ARG A 104 15.64 4.24 -6.35
C ARG A 104 14.12 4.37 -6.46
N TYR A 105 13.65 5.34 -7.24
CA TYR A 105 12.22 5.60 -7.39
C TYR A 105 11.47 4.43 -8.03
N ASP A 106 12.03 3.81 -9.08
CA ASP A 106 11.39 2.68 -9.79
C ASP A 106 11.12 1.50 -8.87
N ALA A 107 12.07 1.21 -7.97
CA ALA A 107 11.94 0.18 -6.96
C ALA A 107 10.82 0.48 -5.97
N PHE A 108 10.77 1.73 -5.52
CA PHE A 108 9.76 2.20 -4.58
C PHE A 108 8.35 2.10 -5.19
N GLU A 109 8.19 2.54 -6.44
CA GLU A 109 6.91 2.46 -7.14
C GLU A 109 6.44 1.02 -7.32
N HIS A 110 7.33 0.13 -7.78
CA HIS A 110 7.03 -1.30 -7.95
C HIS A 110 6.56 -1.95 -6.64
N VAL A 111 7.27 -1.70 -5.53
CA VAL A 111 6.90 -2.20 -4.19
C VAL A 111 5.52 -1.67 -3.77
N CYS A 112 5.27 -0.37 -3.96
CA CYS A 112 3.99 0.26 -3.61
C CYS A 112 2.81 -0.31 -4.42
N GLN A 113 3.00 -0.54 -5.73
CA GLN A 113 1.99 -1.12 -6.62
C GLN A 113 1.68 -2.59 -6.25
N GLN A 114 2.71 -3.42 -6.09
CA GLN A 114 2.53 -4.85 -5.81
C GLN A 114 1.96 -5.14 -4.43
N LEU A 115 2.33 -4.35 -3.42
CA LEU A 115 1.82 -4.49 -2.07
C LEU A 115 0.48 -3.74 -1.86
N GLY A 116 0.05 -2.94 -2.84
CA GLY A 116 -1.16 -2.10 -2.73
C GLY A 116 -1.05 -1.03 -1.63
N ILE A 117 0.16 -0.51 -1.38
CA ILE A 117 0.42 0.46 -0.31
C ILE A 117 0.57 1.86 -0.92
N THR A 118 -0.31 2.77 -0.54
CA THR A 118 -0.15 4.20 -0.84
C THR A 118 0.77 4.85 0.20
N TYR A 119 1.91 5.38 -0.25
CA TYR A 119 2.78 6.17 0.61
C TYR A 119 2.19 7.58 0.79
N THR A 120 1.85 7.94 2.03
CA THR A 120 1.38 9.28 2.39
C THR A 120 2.51 10.05 3.05
N PHE A 121 2.75 11.27 2.58
CA PHE A 121 3.74 12.16 3.19
C PHE A 121 3.37 12.47 4.65
N PRO A 122 4.34 12.41 5.57
CA PRO A 122 4.12 12.85 6.95
C PRO A 122 3.67 14.32 6.96
N PRO A 123 2.66 14.69 7.78
CA PRO A 123 2.30 16.08 7.95
C PRO A 123 3.48 16.85 8.54
N GLU A 124 3.64 18.10 8.11
CA GLU A 124 4.71 18.99 8.59
C GLU A 124 4.62 19.21 10.11
N TYR A 125 3.40 19.33 10.64
CA TYR A 125 3.16 19.52 12.06
C TYR A 125 2.10 18.56 12.61
N TYR A 126 2.46 17.81 13.64
CA TYR A 126 1.52 17.03 14.43
C TYR A 126 0.91 17.93 15.50
N ARG A 127 -0.28 18.46 15.23
CA ARG A 127 -1.05 19.25 16.19
C ARG A 127 -2.34 18.54 16.56
N HIS A 128 -2.69 18.58 17.83
CA HIS A 128 -3.94 18.02 18.30
C HIS A 128 -5.13 18.89 17.85
N ALA A 129 -6.04 18.32 17.06
CA ALA A 129 -7.21 19.02 16.56
C ALA A 129 -8.31 19.08 17.63
N THR A 130 -8.31 20.13 18.45
CA THR A 130 -9.34 20.35 19.48
C THR A 130 -10.69 20.74 18.86
N ARG A 131 -11.79 20.47 19.58
CA ARG A 131 -13.16 20.82 19.14
C ARG A 131 -13.30 22.31 18.77
N ARG A 132 -12.78 23.20 19.62
CA ARG A 132 -12.78 24.66 19.36
C ARG A 132 -12.04 25.00 18.07
N TRP A 133 -10.88 24.40 17.85
CA TRP A 133 -10.09 24.67 16.65
C TRP A 133 -10.77 24.16 15.38
N LEU A 134 -11.38 22.96 15.42
CA LEU A 134 -12.16 22.41 14.31
C LEU A 134 -13.34 23.32 13.92
N SER A 135 -14.11 23.79 14.90
CA SER A 135 -15.22 24.73 14.65
C SER A 135 -14.73 26.06 14.07
N LYS A 136 -13.64 26.61 14.61
CA LYS A 136 -13.04 27.85 14.08
C LYS A 136 -12.54 27.65 12.64
N LYS A 137 -11.84 26.54 12.36
CA LYS A 137 -11.28 26.24 11.03
C LYS A 137 -12.37 26.04 9.99
N THR A 138 -13.43 25.29 10.32
CA THR A 138 -14.57 25.08 9.40
C THR A 138 -15.30 26.38 9.10
N LEU A 139 -15.47 27.27 10.09
CA LEU A 139 -16.03 28.61 9.88
C LEU A 139 -15.15 29.45 8.96
N CYS A 140 -13.84 29.54 9.23
CA CYS A 140 -12.90 30.29 8.39
C CYS A 140 -12.92 29.82 6.93
N ILE A 141 -12.96 28.50 6.70
CA ILE A 141 -13.07 27.94 5.34
C ILE A 141 -14.38 28.38 4.66
N LYS A 142 -15.51 28.40 5.38
CA LYS A 142 -16.80 28.88 4.85
C LYS A 142 -16.74 30.36 4.48
N VAL A 143 -16.17 31.20 5.35
CA VAL A 143 -16.02 32.65 5.11
C VAL A 143 -15.15 32.90 3.89
N GLN A 144 -14.00 32.21 3.79
CA GLN A 144 -13.09 32.34 2.64
C GLN A 144 -13.78 31.97 1.32
N LYS A 145 -14.58 30.89 1.29
CA LYS A 145 -15.36 30.50 0.11
C LYS A 145 -16.41 31.54 -0.28
N LEU A 146 -17.08 32.15 0.69
CA LEU A 146 -18.06 33.20 0.43
C LEU A 146 -17.40 34.46 -0.13
N GLU A 147 -16.24 34.85 0.42
CA GLU A 147 -15.48 36.00 -0.07
C GLU A 147 -14.97 35.78 -1.50
N GLN A 148 -14.42 34.59 -1.80
CA GLN A 148 -14.03 34.22 -3.16
C GLN A 148 -15.21 34.29 -4.14
N ARG A 149 -16.39 33.80 -3.74
CA ARG A 149 -17.61 33.91 -4.56
C ARG A 149 -18.04 35.35 -4.81
N LYS A 150 -17.88 36.24 -3.83
CA LYS A 150 -18.18 37.68 -4.00
C LYS A 150 -17.18 38.32 -4.97
N LYS A 151 -15.88 38.05 -4.81
CA LYS A 151 -14.83 38.54 -5.71
C LYS A 151 -15.08 38.09 -7.16
N ILE A 152 -15.35 36.80 -7.40
CA ILE A 152 -15.65 36.27 -8.75
C ILE A 152 -16.91 36.91 -9.35
N LYS A 153 -17.94 37.21 -8.55
CA LYS A 153 -19.14 37.91 -9.04
C LYS A 153 -18.90 39.39 -9.36
N GLN A 154 -17.91 40.00 -8.71
CA GLN A 154 -17.56 41.41 -8.89
C GLN A 154 -16.53 41.62 -10.00
N THR A 155 -15.72 40.62 -10.33
CA THR A 155 -14.86 40.62 -11.52
C THR A 155 -15.72 40.21 -12.73
N PRO A 156 -16.01 41.11 -13.70
CA PRO A 156 -16.69 40.71 -14.92
C PRO A 156 -15.84 39.67 -15.69
N PRO A 157 -16.45 38.76 -16.46
CA PRO A 157 -15.69 37.83 -17.29
C PRO A 157 -14.76 38.64 -18.21
N PRO A 158 -13.53 38.16 -18.52
CA PRO A 158 -12.71 38.81 -19.53
C PRO A 158 -13.53 38.85 -20.81
N THR A 159 -13.98 40.06 -21.16
CA THR A 159 -14.76 40.30 -22.36
C THR A 159 -13.95 39.74 -23.51
N LEU A 160 -14.61 38.91 -24.32
CA LEU A 160 -14.08 38.29 -25.53
C LEU A 160 -13.14 39.27 -26.23
N ALA A 161 -11.92 38.83 -26.50
CA ALA A 161 -11.01 39.53 -27.40
C ALA A 161 -11.81 39.93 -28.66
N GLU A 162 -12.07 41.22 -28.84
CA GLU A 162 -12.63 41.71 -30.09
C GLU A 162 -11.58 41.43 -31.18
N PRO A 163 -11.93 40.75 -32.29
CA PRO A 163 -11.05 40.63 -33.43
C PRO A 163 -10.93 42.03 -34.04
N ALA A 164 -9.73 42.60 -33.97
CA ALA A 164 -9.40 43.82 -34.71
C ALA A 164 -9.73 43.59 -36.20
N ARG A 165 -10.70 44.37 -36.67
CA ARG A 165 -11.23 44.39 -38.03
C ARG A 165 -10.11 44.68 -39.02
N THR A 166 -9.77 43.71 -39.87
CA THR A 166 -9.10 43.98 -41.15
C THR A 166 -10.12 44.56 -42.12
N ALA A 167 -10.34 45.87 -42.05
CA ALA A 167 -11.05 46.62 -43.08
C ALA A 167 -10.10 46.83 -44.26
N ALA A 168 -10.30 46.07 -45.34
CA ALA A 168 -9.84 46.44 -46.66
C ALA A 168 -10.54 47.74 -47.08
N THR A 169 -9.76 48.75 -47.47
CA THR A 169 -10.21 49.85 -48.33
C THR A 169 -9.16 50.01 -49.41
N GLY A 170 -9.52 49.72 -50.65
CA GLY A 170 -8.74 50.08 -51.84
C GLY A 170 -9.00 51.52 -52.29
N THR A 171 -8.31 51.90 -53.37
CA THR A 171 -8.12 53.21 -54.05
C THR A 171 -6.98 54.06 -53.47
N GLN A 172 -5.94 54.43 -54.22
CA GLN A 172 -5.68 54.50 -55.67
C GLN A 172 -4.29 53.94 -56.02
#